data_AF-A0A0A3HX11-F1
#
_entry.id   AF-A0A0A3HX11-F1
#
_cell.length_a   1.000
_cell.length_b   1.000
_cell.length_c   1.000
_cell.angle_alpha   90.00
_cell.angle_beta   90.00
_cell.angle_gamma   90.00
#
_symmetry.space_group_name_H-M   'P 1'
#
loop_
_entity.id
_entity.type
_entity.pdbx_description
1 polymer ?
#
loop_
_entity_poly.entity_id
_entity_poly.type
_entity_poly.pdbx_seq_one_letter_code
_entity_poly.pdbx_strand_id
1 'polypeptide(L)'
;MATKEELKVLFATGKKPTGDDFSKLIDGVEGPAGPQGEVGPPGPQGETGATGAKGTTGAKGDPGVGVKSIALTVDAEGKVTGGTMTLTDNSTAPITVTTA
;
A
#
# COMPACT_ATOMS: atom_id res chain seq x y z
N MET A 1 28.70 -52.70 29.34
CA MET A 1 27.88 -51.85 30.23
C MET A 1 27.78 -52.60 31.54
N ALA A 2 28.23 -52.01 32.65
CA ALA A 2 28.19 -52.69 33.94
C ALA A 2 26.72 -53.00 34.30
N THR A 3 26.37 -54.27 34.34
CA THR A 3 25.00 -54.73 34.59
C THR A 3 24.72 -54.78 36.09
N LYS A 4 23.44 -54.71 36.49
CA LYS A 4 22.99 -54.84 37.89
C LYS A 4 23.53 -56.10 38.60
N GLU A 5 23.95 -57.10 37.83
CA GLU A 5 24.58 -58.33 38.32
C GLU A 5 26.04 -58.15 38.73
N GLU A 6 26.84 -57.37 37.99
CA GLU A 6 28.24 -57.08 38.34
C GLU A 6 28.35 -56.29 39.65
N LEU A 7 27.37 -55.42 39.93
CA LEU A 7 27.27 -54.70 41.19
C LEU A 7 27.01 -55.64 42.37
N LYS A 8 26.10 -56.61 42.21
CA LYS A 8 25.80 -57.61 43.25
C LYS A 8 27.02 -58.47 43.56
N VAL A 9 27.80 -58.87 42.54
CA VAL A 9 29.01 -59.68 42.72
C VAL A 9 30.09 -58.91 43.49
N LEU A 10 30.24 -57.60 43.23
CA LEU A 10 31.21 -56.76 43.93
C LEU A 10 30.90 -56.61 45.43
N PHE A 11 29.62 -56.41 45.78
CA PHE A 11 29.19 -56.36 47.19
C PHE A 11 29.21 -57.73 47.88
N ALA A 12 28.90 -58.81 47.15
CA ALA A 12 28.90 -60.18 47.70
C ALA A 12 30.30 -60.73 47.99
N THR A 13 31.33 -60.25 47.28
CA THR A 13 32.72 -60.70 47.46
C THR A 13 33.46 -59.98 48.60
N GLY A 14 32.78 -59.09 49.36
CA GLY A 14 33.35 -58.39 50.52
C GLY A 14 34.43 -57.35 50.20
N LYS A 15 34.68 -57.10 48.91
CA LYS A 15 35.63 -56.09 48.44
C LYS A 15 34.94 -54.73 48.47
N LYS A 16 35.55 -53.74 49.16
CA LYS A 16 35.05 -52.35 49.15
C LYS A 16 35.19 -51.81 47.72
N PRO A 17 34.08 -51.45 47.04
CA PRO A 17 34.16 -50.87 45.70
C PRO A 17 35.01 -49.60 45.73
N THR A 18 35.92 -49.45 44.78
CA THR A 18 36.73 -48.22 44.67
C THR A 18 36.00 -47.17 43.84
N GLY A 19 36.47 -45.92 43.88
CA GLY A 19 35.91 -44.85 43.04
C GLY A 19 35.89 -45.22 41.55
N ASP A 20 36.91 -45.93 41.08
CA ASP A 20 37.01 -46.41 39.70
C ASP A 20 35.92 -47.44 39.32
N ASP A 21 35.47 -48.25 40.28
CA ASP A 21 34.37 -49.20 40.06
C ASP A 21 33.06 -48.46 39.85
N PHE A 22 32.83 -47.37 40.58
CA PHE A 22 31.67 -46.50 40.41
C PHE A 22 31.75 -45.64 39.14
N SER A 23 32.94 -45.14 38.79
CA SER A 23 33.15 -44.37 37.56
C SER A 23 32.77 -45.16 36.31
N LYS A 24 33.11 -46.45 36.24
CA LYS A 24 32.71 -47.35 35.14
C LYS A 24 31.19 -47.55 34.98
N LEU A 25 30.39 -47.21 35.99
CA LEU A 25 28.91 -47.24 35.92
C LEU A 25 28.31 -45.94 35.40
N ILE A 26 29.02 -44.82 35.56
CA ILE A 26 28.54 -43.49 35.16
C ILE A 26 29.19 -42.98 33.86
N ASP A 27 30.34 -43.54 33.47
CA ASP A 27 31.03 -43.27 32.22
C ASP A 27 30.24 -43.85 31.04
N GLY A 28 29.26 -43.09 30.55
CA GLY A 28 28.51 -43.44 29.34
C GLY A 28 27.06 -42.95 29.31
N VAL A 29 26.56 -42.34 30.39
CA VAL A 29 25.22 -41.74 30.38
C VAL A 29 25.34 -40.27 29.97
N GLU A 30 25.67 -40.02 28.70
CA GLU A 30 25.40 -38.71 28.12
C GLU A 30 23.87 -38.54 28.09
N GLY A 31 23.37 -37.45 28.69
CA GLY A 31 21.94 -37.17 28.70
C GLY A 31 21.41 -37.03 27.27
N PRO A 32 20.11 -37.30 27.02
CA PRO A 32 19.54 -37.06 25.70
C PRO A 32 19.75 -35.58 25.32
N ALA A 33 19.96 -35.34 24.03
CA ALA A 33 19.97 -33.98 23.51
C ALA A 33 18.70 -33.23 23.95
N GLY A 34 18.84 -31.96 24.31
CA GLY A 34 17.71 -31.12 24.68
C GLY A 34 16.70 -30.99 23.52
N PRO A 35 15.43 -30.68 23.82
CA PRO A 35 14.44 -30.43 22.77
C PRO A 35 14.88 -29.27 21.88
N GLN A 36 14.48 -29.31 20.62
CA GLN A 36 14.64 -28.18 19.72
C GLN A 36 13.93 -26.94 20.29
N GLY A 37 14.57 -25.77 20.17
CA GLY A 37 13.97 -24.50 20.58
C GLY A 37 12.71 -24.16 19.80
N GLU A 38 11.87 -23.29 20.37
CA GLU A 38 10.63 -22.84 19.74
C GLU A 38 10.90 -22.04 18.46
N VAL A 39 9.94 -22.07 17.53
CA VAL A 39 9.96 -21.23 16.33
C VAL A 39 9.84 -19.76 16.74
N GLY A 40 10.64 -18.89 16.13
CA GLY A 40 10.58 -17.45 16.39
C GLY A 40 9.23 -16.84 16.00
N PRO A 41 8.90 -15.64 16.55
CA PRO A 41 7.66 -14.97 16.23
C PRO A 41 7.61 -14.54 14.74
N PRO A 42 6.41 -14.34 14.17
CA PRO A 42 6.26 -13.73 12.85
C PRO A 42 6.98 -12.38 12.75
N GLY A 43 7.45 -12.05 11.54
CA GLY A 43 8.04 -10.75 11.26
C GLY A 43 7.02 -9.61 11.37
N PRO A 44 7.49 -8.35 11.50
CA PRO A 44 6.60 -7.19 11.54
C PRO A 44 5.84 -7.02 10.22
N GLN A 45 4.66 -6.39 10.30
CA GLN A 45 3.92 -5.96 9.11
C GLN A 45 4.75 -4.95 8.30
N GLY A 46 4.65 -5.03 6.97
CA GLY A 46 5.31 -4.08 6.06
C GLY A 46 4.77 -2.66 6.19
N GLU A 47 5.58 -1.68 5.78
CA GLU A 47 5.20 -0.26 5.81
C GLU A 47 4.03 0.04 4.87
N THR A 48 3.22 1.04 5.24
CA THR A 48 2.15 1.56 4.37
C THR A 48 2.75 2.17 3.11
N GLY A 49 2.11 1.94 1.96
CA GLY A 49 2.54 2.51 0.68
C GLY A 49 2.55 4.04 0.67
N ALA A 50 3.38 4.62 -0.21
CA ALA A 50 3.46 6.07 -0.38
C ALA A 50 2.12 6.67 -0.85
N THR A 51 1.83 7.90 -0.41
CA THR A 51 0.68 8.67 -0.92
C THR A 51 0.82 8.90 -2.43
N GLY A 52 -0.30 8.80 -3.17
CA GLY A 52 -0.33 9.06 -4.60
C GLY A 52 0.08 10.50 -4.96
N ALA A 53 0.55 10.69 -6.19
CA ALA A 53 0.90 12.01 -6.71
C ALA A 53 -0.32 12.93 -6.78
N LYS A 54 -0.11 14.23 -6.56
CA LYS A 54 -1.14 15.26 -6.77
C LYS A 54 -1.58 15.28 -8.25
N GLY A 55 -2.87 15.43 -8.50
CA GLY A 55 -3.41 15.61 -9.85
C GLY A 55 -2.87 16.86 -10.54
N THR A 56 -2.87 16.84 -11.88
CA THR A 56 -2.45 17.97 -12.72
C THR A 56 -3.47 19.11 -12.67
N THR A 57 -3.02 20.35 -12.81
CA THR A 57 -3.91 21.49 -13.03
C THR A 57 -4.74 21.30 -14.31
N GLY A 58 -6.01 21.71 -14.29
CA GLY A 58 -6.87 21.66 -15.47
C GLY A 58 -6.39 22.57 -16.60
N ALA A 59 -6.82 22.28 -17.84
CA ALA A 59 -6.52 23.11 -18.99
C ALA A 59 -7.13 24.51 -18.86
N LYS A 60 -6.50 25.52 -19.47
CA LYS A 60 -7.09 26.85 -19.60
C LYS A 60 -8.36 26.75 -20.47
N GLY A 61 -9.41 27.48 -20.09
CA GLY A 61 -10.63 27.59 -20.91
C GLY A 61 -10.39 28.29 -22.25
N ASP A 62 -11.28 28.04 -23.21
CA ASP A 62 -11.24 28.66 -24.53
C ASP A 62 -11.42 30.19 -24.45
N PRO A 63 -10.88 30.96 -25.42
CA PRO A 63 -11.15 32.39 -25.53
C PRO A 63 -12.65 32.68 -25.68
N GLY A 64 -13.10 33.80 -25.11
CA GLY A 64 -14.47 34.27 -25.27
C GLY A 64 -14.79 34.68 -26.71
N VAL A 65 -16.07 34.60 -27.10
CA VAL A 65 -16.56 35.02 -28.41
C VAL A 65 -16.91 36.51 -28.38
N GLY A 66 -16.37 37.29 -29.32
CA GLY A 66 -16.61 38.72 -29.47
C GLY A 66 -17.61 39.06 -30.57
N VAL A 67 -17.94 40.33 -30.72
CA VAL A 67 -18.77 40.83 -31.84
C VAL A 67 -17.89 41.08 -33.06
N LYS A 68 -18.23 40.46 -34.19
CA LYS A 68 -17.53 40.61 -35.48
C LYS A 68 -18.13 41.71 -36.34
N SER A 69 -19.47 41.76 -36.45
CA SER A 69 -20.17 42.78 -37.22
C SER A 69 -21.62 42.94 -36.79
N ILE A 70 -22.22 44.08 -37.12
CA ILE A 70 -23.63 44.38 -36.86
C ILE A 70 -24.25 44.86 -38.18
N ALA A 71 -25.33 44.23 -38.60
CA ALA A 71 -26.15 44.69 -39.72
C ALA A 71 -27.50 45.18 -39.18
N LEU A 72 -27.85 46.44 -39.44
CA LEU A 72 -29.11 47.03 -39.01
C LEU A 72 -30.14 46.97 -40.14
N THR A 73 -31.39 46.74 -39.77
CA THR A 73 -32.54 46.80 -40.67
C THR A 73 -33.29 48.09 -40.39
N VAL A 74 -33.57 48.85 -41.46
CA VAL A 74 -34.33 50.10 -41.40
C VAL A 74 -35.62 49.96 -42.22
N ASP A 75 -36.68 50.64 -41.78
CA ASP A 75 -37.90 50.79 -42.58
C ASP A 75 -37.75 51.87 -43.66
N ALA A 76 -38.82 52.06 -44.45
CA ALA A 76 -38.86 53.05 -45.52
C ALA A 76 -38.76 54.50 -45.00
N GLU A 77 -39.06 54.70 -43.71
CA GLU A 77 -38.99 55.97 -43.01
C GLU A 77 -37.60 56.22 -42.38
N GLY A 78 -36.67 55.26 -42.51
CA GLY A 78 -35.31 55.35 -42.00
C GLY A 78 -35.16 55.02 -40.50
N LYS A 79 -36.21 54.48 -39.86
CA LYS A 79 -36.17 54.03 -38.47
C LYS A 79 -35.63 52.60 -38.41
N VAL A 80 -34.76 52.34 -37.42
CA VAL A 80 -34.23 50.99 -37.18
C VAL A 80 -35.36 50.10 -36.63
N THR A 81 -35.64 49.01 -37.32
CA THR A 81 -36.68 48.03 -36.95
C THR A 81 -36.10 46.72 -36.44
N GLY A 82 -34.81 46.49 -36.64
CA GLY A 82 -34.11 45.29 -36.17
C GLY A 82 -32.65 45.29 -36.57
N GLY A 83 -32.01 44.14 -36.39
CA GLY A 83 -30.68 43.89 -36.91
C GLY A 83 -30.24 42.45 -36.69
N THR A 84 -29.06 42.13 -37.19
CA THR A 84 -28.36 40.89 -36.90
C THR A 84 -26.96 41.21 -36.38
N MET A 85 -26.61 40.60 -35.26
CA MET A 85 -25.26 40.60 -34.72
C MET A 85 -24.55 39.34 -35.21
N THR A 86 -23.39 39.49 -35.82
CA THR A 86 -22.49 38.37 -36.15
C THR A 86 -21.35 38.34 -35.16
N LEU A 87 -21.10 37.17 -34.58
CA LEU A 87 -20.03 36.92 -33.62
C LEU A 87 -18.73 36.47 -34.31
N THR A 88 -17.61 36.48 -33.59
CA THR A 88 -16.29 36.10 -34.12
C THR A 88 -16.19 34.63 -34.52
N ASP A 89 -17.08 33.78 -34.02
CA ASP A 89 -17.24 32.38 -34.40
C ASP A 89 -18.17 32.19 -35.63
N ASN A 90 -18.61 33.28 -36.26
CA ASN A 90 -19.59 33.33 -37.35
C ASN A 90 -21.01 32.92 -36.98
N SER A 91 -21.32 32.72 -35.69
CA SER A 91 -22.72 32.60 -35.27
C SER A 91 -23.43 33.95 -35.36
N THR A 92 -24.75 33.93 -35.56
CA THR A 92 -25.57 35.14 -35.71
C THR A 92 -26.74 35.15 -34.73
N ALA A 93 -27.04 36.31 -34.16
CA ALA A 93 -28.19 36.52 -33.28
C ALA A 93 -29.00 37.75 -33.73
N PRO A 94 -30.35 37.71 -33.65
CA PRO A 94 -31.17 38.87 -33.97
C PRO A 94 -31.02 39.96 -32.90
N ILE A 95 -30.99 41.21 -33.35
CA ILE A 95 -31.09 42.40 -32.51
C ILE A 95 -32.55 42.85 -32.54
N THR A 96 -33.23 42.70 -31.41
CA THR A 96 -34.61 43.17 -31.25
C THR A 96 -34.60 44.66 -30.92
N VAL A 97 -35.32 45.45 -31.72
CA VAL A 97 -35.57 46.86 -31.42
C VAL A 97 -36.93 46.99 -30.74
N THR A 98 -36.93 47.42 -29.49
CA THR A 98 -38.14 47.72 -28.73
C THR A 98 -38.34 49.24 -28.69
N THR A 99 -39.46 49.74 -29.20
CA THR A 99 -39.84 51.14 -29.05
C THR A 99 -40.54 51.34 -27.70
N ALA A 100 -40.04 52.27 -26.89
CA ALA A 100 -40.75 52.76 -25.71
C ALA A 100 -41.91 53.68 -26.09
#